data_AF-D3CVX0-F1
#
_entry.id   AF-D3CVX0-F1
#
_cell.length_a   1.000
_cell.length_b   1.000
_cell.length_c   1.000
_cell.angle_alpha   90.00
_cell.angle_beta   90.00
_cell.angle_gamma   90.00
#
_symmetry.space_group_name_H-M   'P 1'
#
loop_
_entity.id
_entity.type
_entity.pdbx_description
1 polymer ?
#
loop_
_entity_poly.entity_id
_entity_poly.type
_entity_poly.pdbx_seq_one_letter_code
_entity_poly.pdbx_strand_id
1 'polypeptide(L)'
;MKRAETEILAEDRLIVEHQRPARMPLARPPSSGFRHADEQLDRPTRERNYRSGVGVFAAHDLTCPEKETHVAPVPTGRVTGQGDRCLLVLTRTFQAPLRELWAAVTEPERLARWIGTFTGDPASGQVSFQMTAEEGAPATQAEIRECTPPHTLRVRIHAGTEQWLLDLELAEADGVTTLTFSQPGLDPAAAENVGPGWEYYLDRLVAAETGGEPAAVDFERDYYPAMRDHYQRQASALSPQA
;
A
#
# COMPACT_ATOMS: atom_id res chain seq x y z
N MET A 1 29.07 -37.68 48.90
CA MET A 1 30.37 -37.45 48.23
C MET A 1 30.14 -37.56 46.72
N LYS A 2 29.50 -36.55 46.10
CA LYS A 2 30.11 -35.43 45.37
C LYS A 2 31.16 -35.86 44.33
N ARG A 3 30.74 -36.01 43.08
CA ARG A 3 31.50 -35.58 41.89
C ARG A 3 30.60 -35.48 40.65
N ALA A 4 30.73 -34.35 39.97
CA ALA A 4 30.35 -34.05 38.59
C ALA A 4 28.86 -33.82 38.26
N GLU A 5 28.33 -32.67 38.70
CA GLU A 5 27.21 -31.98 38.03
C GLU A 5 27.50 -30.47 38.09
N THR A 6 28.36 -29.98 37.20
CA THR A 6 28.64 -28.53 37.08
C THR A 6 29.13 -28.22 35.66
N GLU A 7 28.28 -28.41 34.65
CA GLU A 7 28.57 -27.89 33.31
C GLU A 7 27.33 -27.89 32.40
N ILE A 8 26.20 -27.31 32.84
CA ILE A 8 25.05 -27.04 31.95
C ILE A 8 24.35 -25.75 32.39
N LEU A 9 25.07 -24.63 32.53
CA LEU A 9 24.45 -23.31 32.75
C LEU A 9 25.39 -22.20 32.22
N ALA A 10 25.64 -22.16 30.90
CA ALA A 10 26.34 -21.03 30.29
C ALA A 10 26.00 -20.73 28.82
N GLU A 11 25.21 -21.55 28.11
CA GLU A 11 25.04 -21.40 26.65
C GLU A 11 23.64 -20.96 26.21
N ASP A 12 22.73 -20.62 27.14
CA ASP A 12 21.33 -20.28 26.79
C ASP A 12 21.04 -18.77 26.78
N ARG A 13 22.08 -17.94 26.63
CA ARG A 13 21.98 -16.48 26.72
C ARG A 13 22.38 -15.71 25.45
N LEU A 14 22.43 -16.40 24.31
CA LEU A 14 22.88 -15.84 23.02
C LEU A 14 21.99 -16.22 21.83
N ILE A 15 20.67 -16.36 22.00
CA ILE A 15 19.73 -16.44 20.87
C ILE A 15 18.42 -15.70 21.20
N VAL A 16 18.50 -14.46 21.66
CA VAL A 16 17.32 -13.58 21.79
C VAL A 16 17.71 -12.16 21.36
N GLU A 17 18.13 -11.98 20.10
CA GLU A 17 18.33 -10.61 19.59
C GLU A 17 17.97 -10.37 18.12
N HIS A 18 17.53 -11.36 17.33
CA HIS A 18 17.27 -11.17 15.89
C HIS A 18 15.93 -11.70 15.37
N GLN A 19 14.83 -11.50 16.12
CA GLN A 19 13.48 -11.56 15.56
C GLN A 19 12.83 -10.18 15.66
N ARG A 20 13.22 -9.30 14.73
CA ARG A 20 12.35 -8.20 14.32
C ARG A 20 11.43 -8.74 13.22
N PRO A 21 10.10 -8.63 13.34
CA PRO A 21 9.21 -8.94 12.22
C PRO A 21 9.60 -8.07 11.02
N ALA A 22 9.64 -8.66 9.83
CA ALA A 22 9.90 -7.92 8.61
C ALA A 22 8.78 -6.88 8.44
N ARG A 23 9.15 -5.60 8.46
CA ARG A 23 8.24 -4.54 7.99
C ARG A 23 7.95 -4.82 6.52
N MET A 24 6.70 -4.63 6.10
CA MET A 24 6.43 -4.35 4.69
C MET A 24 7.42 -3.24 4.27
N PRO A 25 8.27 -3.46 3.26
CA PRO A 25 9.35 -2.54 2.95
C PRO A 25 8.75 -1.17 2.63
N LEU A 26 8.98 -0.21 3.53
CA LEU A 26 8.57 1.18 3.31
C LEU A 26 9.52 1.77 2.26
N ALA A 27 9.03 1.92 1.03
CA ALA A 27 9.80 2.54 -0.05
C ALA A 27 9.86 4.06 0.13
N ARG A 28 11.09 4.59 0.19
CA ARG A 28 11.39 6.00 -0.01
C ARG A 28 11.18 6.36 -1.48
N PRO A 29 10.67 7.57 -1.80
CA PRO A 29 10.49 8.00 -3.19
C PRO A 29 11.84 8.19 -3.92
N PRO A 30 11.88 8.02 -5.25
CA PRO A 30 13.06 8.34 -6.04
C PRO A 30 13.35 9.84 -5.96
N SER A 31 14.58 10.19 -5.59
CA SER A 31 15.08 11.55 -5.71
C SER A 31 15.05 11.95 -7.18
N SER A 32 14.13 12.86 -7.53
CA SER A 32 14.08 13.52 -8.83
C SER A 32 15.37 14.32 -9.04
N GLY A 33 16.38 13.65 -9.58
CA GLY A 33 17.63 14.26 -10.01
C GLY A 33 17.41 14.95 -11.34
N PHE A 34 16.90 16.17 -11.32
CA PHE A 34 17.01 17.09 -12.45
C PHE A 34 18.51 17.34 -12.74
N ARG A 35 19.08 16.60 -13.69
CA ARG A 35 20.33 17.01 -14.34
C ARG A 35 19.97 18.11 -15.34
N HIS A 36 20.30 19.35 -14.99
CA HIS A 36 20.47 20.42 -15.96
C HIS A 36 21.56 19.99 -16.95
N ALA A 37 21.20 19.85 -18.22
CA ALA A 37 22.17 19.88 -19.31
C ALA A 37 22.49 21.35 -19.57
N ASP A 38 23.74 21.72 -19.29
CA ASP A 38 24.41 22.88 -19.86
C ASP A 38 24.33 22.80 -21.38
N GLU A 39 23.67 23.77 -22.02
CA GLU A 39 24.00 24.11 -23.40
C GLU A 39 24.16 25.62 -23.55
N GLN A 40 25.40 25.96 -23.85
CA GLN A 40 26.01 27.26 -23.85
C GLN A 40 25.93 27.83 -25.26
N LEU A 41 25.10 28.86 -25.45
CA LEU A 41 25.04 29.62 -26.71
C LEU A 41 25.08 31.13 -26.43
N ASP A 42 26.32 31.60 -26.45
CA ASP A 42 26.85 32.78 -27.12
C ASP A 42 26.02 34.08 -27.13
N ARG A 43 26.58 35.11 -26.45
CA ARG A 43 26.12 36.50 -26.50
C ARG A 43 26.65 37.19 -27.75
N PRO A 44 25.85 38.09 -28.35
CA PRO A 44 26.42 39.33 -28.86
C PRO A 44 25.75 40.57 -28.27
N THR A 45 26.63 41.46 -27.80
CA THR A 45 26.39 42.83 -27.37
C THR A 45 25.66 43.65 -28.44
N ARG A 46 24.55 44.30 -28.08
CA ARG A 46 24.14 45.53 -28.76
C ARG A 46 23.33 46.45 -27.86
N GLU A 47 23.98 47.55 -27.50
CA GLU A 47 23.37 48.77 -26.99
C GLU A 47 22.25 49.25 -27.92
N ARG A 48 21.10 49.59 -27.34
CA ARG A 48 20.22 50.62 -27.90
C ARG A 48 19.19 51.13 -26.88
N ASN A 49 19.43 52.37 -26.49
CA ASN A 49 18.48 53.47 -26.29
C ASN A 49 17.22 53.21 -25.47
N TYR A 50 17.32 53.65 -24.21
CA TYR A 50 16.20 54.01 -23.35
C TYR A 50 15.46 55.21 -23.95
N ARG A 51 14.21 55.02 -24.36
CA ARG A 51 13.26 56.11 -24.63
C ARG A 51 11.92 55.77 -23.99
N SER A 52 11.51 56.69 -23.13
CA SER A 52 10.25 56.80 -22.40
C SER A 52 9.01 56.31 -23.16
N GLY A 53 8.25 55.41 -22.55
CA GLY A 53 6.89 55.07 -22.95
C GLY A 53 6.07 54.72 -21.71
N VAL A 54 5.07 55.54 -21.41
CA VAL A 54 4.11 55.36 -20.32
C VAL A 54 3.23 54.16 -20.68
N GLY A 55 3.44 53.03 -20.00
CA GLY A 55 2.62 51.83 -20.12
C GLY A 55 1.79 51.64 -18.87
N VAL A 56 0.47 51.81 -19.00
CA VAL A 56 -0.51 51.49 -17.96
C VAL A 56 -0.49 49.98 -17.74
N PHE A 57 -0.01 49.52 -16.58
CA PHE A 57 -0.15 48.13 -16.17
C PHE A 57 -1.56 47.93 -15.60
N ALA A 58 -2.40 47.24 -16.36
CA ALA A 58 -3.64 46.70 -15.85
C ALA A 58 -3.30 45.72 -14.71
N ALA A 59 -3.82 46.00 -13.51
CA ALA A 59 -3.85 45.06 -12.41
C ALA A 59 -4.71 43.86 -12.83
N HIS A 60 -4.07 42.83 -13.39
CA HIS A 60 -4.70 41.52 -13.45
C HIS A 60 -4.77 40.99 -12.03
N ASP A 61 -5.99 40.67 -11.62
CA ASP A 61 -6.37 39.97 -10.41
C ASP A 61 -5.30 38.96 -9.98
N LEU A 62 -4.56 39.32 -8.93
CA LEU A 62 -3.74 38.38 -8.18
C LEU A 62 -4.66 37.61 -7.24
N THR A 63 -5.50 36.76 -7.79
CA THR A 63 -6.20 35.76 -6.97
C THR A 63 -5.14 34.80 -6.46
N CYS A 64 -4.87 34.81 -5.15
CA CYS A 64 -4.10 33.74 -4.53
C CYS A 64 -4.81 32.41 -4.85
N PRO A 65 -4.12 31.40 -5.40
CA PRO A 65 -4.72 30.08 -5.52
C PRO A 65 -5.13 29.65 -4.11
N GLU A 66 -6.42 29.36 -3.96
CA GLU A 66 -6.94 28.79 -2.73
C GLU A 66 -6.10 27.54 -2.42
N LYS A 67 -5.48 27.50 -1.23
CA LYS A 67 -4.79 26.29 -0.78
C LYS A 67 -5.82 25.19 -0.75
N GLU A 68 -5.80 24.30 -1.74
CA GLU A 68 -6.53 23.05 -1.68
C GLU A 68 -6.15 22.37 -0.37
N THR A 69 -7.10 22.36 0.57
CA THR A 69 -6.93 21.67 1.84
C THR A 69 -7.01 20.19 1.53
N HIS A 70 -5.85 19.56 1.41
CA HIS A 70 -5.76 18.11 1.42
C HIS A 70 -6.41 17.59 2.72
N VAL A 71 -7.40 16.71 2.57
CA VAL A 71 -8.06 16.05 3.68
C VAL A 71 -7.47 14.65 3.79
N ALA A 72 -6.82 14.36 4.92
CA ALA A 72 -6.25 13.05 5.16
C ALA A 72 -7.34 11.97 5.23
N PRO A 73 -7.11 10.78 4.65
CA PRO A 73 -8.06 9.67 4.70
C PRO A 73 -8.25 9.17 6.14
N VAL A 74 -9.46 8.68 6.43
CA VAL A 74 -9.82 8.12 7.73
C VAL A 74 -9.59 6.60 7.68
N PRO A 75 -8.89 5.99 8.64
CA PRO A 75 -8.72 4.54 8.67
C PRO A 75 -10.07 3.85 8.91
N THR A 76 -10.36 2.86 8.07
CA THR A 76 -11.61 2.10 8.02
C THR A 76 -11.44 0.66 8.53
N GLY A 77 -10.21 0.13 8.48
CA GLY A 77 -9.93 -1.26 8.78
C GLY A 77 -10.20 -1.64 10.22
N ARG A 78 -10.63 -2.88 10.40
CA ARG A 78 -10.94 -3.50 11.68
C ARG A 78 -10.02 -4.67 11.93
N VAL A 79 -9.44 -4.74 13.13
CA VAL A 79 -8.63 -5.87 13.57
C VAL A 79 -9.42 -6.66 14.60
N THR A 80 -9.55 -7.96 14.38
CA THR A 80 -10.27 -8.88 15.26
C THR A 80 -9.36 -10.05 15.65
N GLY A 81 -9.58 -10.62 16.84
CA GLY A 81 -8.78 -11.73 17.35
C GLY A 81 -9.15 -13.06 16.71
N GLN A 82 -8.15 -13.87 16.39
CA GLN A 82 -8.28 -15.22 15.85
C GLN A 82 -7.23 -16.11 16.52
N GLY A 83 -7.47 -16.51 17.77
CA GLY A 83 -6.50 -17.23 18.58
C GLY A 83 -5.32 -16.34 18.99
N ASP A 84 -4.10 -16.78 18.71
CA ASP A 84 -2.85 -16.02 18.88
C ASP A 84 -2.56 -15.05 17.71
N ARG A 85 -3.39 -15.10 16.67
CA ARG A 85 -3.31 -14.26 15.47
C ARG A 85 -4.49 -13.29 15.40
N CYS A 86 -4.44 -12.42 14.41
CA CYS A 86 -5.51 -11.48 14.10
C CYS A 86 -6.01 -11.66 12.66
N LEU A 87 -7.24 -11.20 12.45
CA LEU A 87 -7.86 -10.99 11.17
C LEU A 87 -8.01 -9.48 10.95
N LEU A 88 -7.39 -8.97 9.89
CA LEU A 88 -7.61 -7.61 9.39
C LEU A 88 -8.72 -7.63 8.34
N VAL A 89 -9.72 -6.77 8.47
CA VAL A 89 -10.83 -6.63 7.49
C VAL A 89 -10.95 -5.17 7.06
N LEU A 90 -11.04 -4.92 5.77
CA LEU A 90 -11.31 -3.61 5.16
C LEU A 90 -12.44 -3.72 4.13
N THR A 91 -13.27 -2.70 4.04
CA THR A 91 -14.40 -2.67 3.10
C THR A 91 -14.34 -1.43 2.22
N ARG A 92 -14.65 -1.58 0.93
CA ARG A 92 -14.81 -0.49 -0.04
C ARG A 92 -16.08 -0.69 -0.85
N THR A 93 -16.77 0.39 -1.18
CA THR A 93 -17.99 0.39 -2.00
C THR A 93 -17.75 1.15 -3.29
N PHE A 94 -18.23 0.62 -4.40
CA PHE A 94 -18.03 1.16 -5.75
C PHE A 94 -19.38 1.32 -6.43
N GLN A 95 -19.62 2.47 -7.05
CA GLN A 95 -20.75 2.69 -7.95
C GLN A 95 -20.44 2.07 -9.32
N ALA A 96 -20.16 0.76 -9.32
CA ALA A 96 -19.73 -0.01 -10.47
C ALA A 96 -20.32 -1.43 -10.40
N PRO A 97 -20.65 -2.04 -11.56
CA PRO A 97 -21.10 -3.43 -11.61
C PRO A 97 -20.03 -4.41 -11.11
N LEU A 98 -20.47 -5.52 -10.52
CA LEU A 98 -19.62 -6.58 -9.95
C LEU A 98 -18.51 -7.04 -10.90
N ARG A 99 -18.85 -7.20 -12.18
CA ARG A 99 -17.93 -7.67 -13.22
C ARG A 99 -16.75 -6.72 -13.45
N GLU A 100 -16.94 -5.40 -13.32
CA GLU A 100 -15.87 -4.43 -13.56
C GLU A 100 -14.87 -4.46 -12.40
N LEU A 101 -15.40 -4.54 -11.16
CA LEU A 101 -14.55 -4.67 -9.98
C LEU A 101 -13.87 -6.04 -9.91
N TRP A 102 -14.53 -7.10 -10.37
CA TRP A 102 -13.91 -8.41 -10.52
C TRP A 102 -12.73 -8.36 -11.50
N ALA A 103 -12.92 -7.74 -12.67
CA ALA A 103 -11.85 -7.52 -13.63
C ALA A 103 -10.69 -6.73 -13.01
N ALA A 104 -10.96 -5.73 -12.17
CA ALA A 104 -9.93 -4.95 -11.47
C ALA A 104 -9.03 -5.77 -10.52
N VAL A 105 -9.51 -6.92 -10.03
CA VAL A 105 -8.77 -7.82 -9.15
C VAL A 105 -8.28 -9.11 -9.82
N THR A 106 -8.76 -9.43 -11.03
CA THR A 106 -8.36 -10.66 -11.74
C THR A 106 -7.70 -10.47 -13.10
N GLU A 107 -7.80 -9.30 -13.73
CA GLU A 107 -7.12 -9.02 -15.01
C GLU A 107 -5.75 -8.36 -14.74
N PRO A 108 -4.63 -8.92 -15.23
CA PRO A 108 -3.29 -8.40 -14.94
C PRO A 108 -3.13 -6.91 -15.24
N GLU A 109 -3.67 -6.43 -16.36
CA GLU A 109 -3.56 -5.04 -16.81
C GLU A 109 -4.38 -4.08 -15.94
N ARG A 110 -5.49 -4.56 -15.36
CA ARG A 110 -6.28 -3.74 -14.42
C ARG A 110 -5.71 -3.79 -13.01
N LEU A 111 -5.25 -4.97 -12.56
CA LEU A 111 -4.58 -5.16 -11.28
C LEU A 111 -3.34 -4.25 -11.17
N ALA A 112 -2.59 -4.10 -12.26
CA ALA A 112 -1.36 -3.31 -12.34
C ALA A 112 -1.57 -1.83 -12.03
N ARG A 113 -2.81 -1.33 -12.17
CA ARG A 113 -3.16 0.07 -11.92
C ARG A 113 -3.08 0.43 -10.44
N TRP A 114 -3.30 -0.53 -9.54
CA TRP A 114 -3.41 -0.23 -8.11
C TRP A 114 -2.41 -0.98 -7.22
N ILE A 115 -2.09 -2.24 -7.50
CA ILE A 115 -1.19 -3.03 -6.63
C ILE A 115 -0.02 -3.68 -7.36
N GLY A 116 -0.25 -4.25 -8.53
CA GLY A 116 0.73 -5.13 -9.16
C GLY A 116 0.18 -5.91 -10.34
N THR A 117 1.02 -6.70 -10.99
CA THR A 117 0.62 -7.56 -12.10
C THR A 117 0.96 -9.01 -11.79
N PHE A 118 0.41 -9.94 -12.56
CA PHE A 118 0.81 -11.34 -12.48
C PHE A 118 1.03 -11.93 -13.87
N THR A 119 1.83 -13.00 -13.92
CA THR A 119 2.10 -13.79 -15.12
C THR A 119 1.92 -15.27 -14.84
N GLY A 120 1.71 -16.06 -15.90
CA GLY A 120 1.35 -17.47 -15.81
C GLY A 120 -0.13 -17.71 -16.03
N ASP A 121 -0.56 -18.96 -15.83
CA ASP A 121 -1.94 -19.38 -16.03
C ASP A 121 -2.64 -19.56 -14.67
N PRO A 122 -3.63 -18.71 -14.31
CA PRO A 122 -4.42 -18.88 -13.09
C PRO A 122 -5.11 -20.24 -12.98
N ALA A 123 -5.44 -20.89 -14.11
CA ALA A 123 -6.05 -22.22 -14.09
C ALA A 123 -5.12 -23.31 -13.56
N SER A 124 -3.80 -23.05 -13.51
CA SER A 124 -2.83 -23.94 -12.87
C SER A 124 -2.88 -23.92 -11.34
N GLY A 125 -3.62 -22.98 -10.75
CA GLY A 125 -3.70 -22.78 -9.30
C GLY A 125 -2.55 -21.94 -8.73
N GLN A 126 -1.61 -21.46 -9.55
CA GLN A 126 -0.53 -20.58 -9.12
C GLN A 126 -0.09 -19.62 -10.23
N VAL A 127 0.34 -18.43 -9.84
CA VAL A 127 0.86 -17.39 -10.74
C VAL A 127 2.10 -16.73 -10.15
N SER A 128 2.87 -16.06 -10.98
CA SER A 128 3.98 -15.21 -10.55
C SER A 128 3.47 -13.78 -10.41
N PHE A 129 3.36 -13.29 -9.18
CA PHE A 129 2.80 -11.97 -8.84
C PHE A 129 3.92 -10.98 -8.51
N GLN A 130 3.82 -9.77 -9.04
CA GLN A 130 4.77 -8.70 -8.82
C GLN A 130 4.04 -7.41 -8.45
N MET A 131 4.38 -6.84 -7.30
CA MET A 131 3.86 -5.54 -6.89
C MET A 131 4.56 -4.41 -7.67
N THR A 132 3.80 -3.41 -8.10
CA THR A 132 4.31 -2.34 -8.99
C THR A 132 4.46 -0.99 -8.31
N ALA A 133 3.81 -0.78 -7.16
CA ALA A 133 4.01 0.43 -6.36
C ALA A 133 5.39 0.44 -5.67
N GLU A 134 6.01 -0.74 -5.51
CA GLU A 134 7.34 -0.91 -4.93
C GLU A 134 8.36 -1.09 -6.07
N GLU A 135 9.11 -0.03 -6.38
CA GLU A 135 10.10 -0.07 -7.46
C GLU A 135 11.15 -1.16 -7.20
N GLY A 136 11.29 -2.08 -8.16
CA GLY A 136 12.26 -3.17 -8.07
C GLY A 136 11.83 -4.38 -7.23
N ALA A 137 10.57 -4.42 -6.75
CA ALA A 137 10.07 -5.60 -6.05
C ALA A 137 10.15 -6.86 -6.95
N PRO A 138 10.76 -7.96 -6.47
CA PRO A 138 10.85 -9.19 -7.25
C PRO A 138 9.46 -9.82 -7.40
N ALA A 139 9.27 -10.53 -8.51
CA ALA A 139 8.09 -11.37 -8.64
C ALA A 139 8.16 -12.53 -7.63
N THR A 140 7.03 -12.82 -7.00
CA THR A 140 6.86 -13.85 -5.97
C THR A 140 5.78 -14.83 -6.40
N GLN A 141 5.84 -16.05 -5.89
CA GLN A 141 4.79 -17.02 -6.16
C GLN A 141 3.51 -16.63 -5.40
N ALA A 142 2.38 -16.67 -6.11
CA ALA A 142 1.06 -16.57 -5.52
C ALA A 142 0.27 -17.84 -5.85
N GLU A 143 -0.26 -18.50 -4.82
CA GLU A 143 -1.13 -19.67 -4.95
C GLU A 143 -2.59 -19.24 -4.84
N ILE A 144 -3.43 -19.71 -5.76
CA ILE A 144 -4.86 -19.48 -5.75
C ILE A 144 -5.49 -20.58 -4.88
N ARG A 145 -5.94 -20.20 -3.69
CA ARG A 145 -6.60 -21.10 -2.73
C ARG A 145 -8.06 -21.34 -3.09
N GLU A 146 -8.73 -20.31 -3.60
CA GLU A 146 -10.12 -20.36 -4.07
C GLU A 146 -10.35 -19.28 -5.12
N CYS A 147 -11.09 -19.62 -6.16
CA CYS A 147 -11.55 -18.66 -7.17
C CYS A 147 -12.96 -19.06 -7.60
N THR A 148 -13.94 -18.28 -7.17
CA THR A 148 -15.36 -18.44 -7.51
C THR A 148 -15.84 -17.15 -8.17
N PRO A 149 -15.60 -16.97 -9.49
CA PRO A 149 -15.96 -15.73 -10.18
C PRO A 149 -17.48 -15.47 -10.17
N PRO A 150 -17.91 -14.21 -10.13
CA PRO A 150 -17.15 -12.98 -9.86
C PRO A 150 -17.14 -12.57 -8.36
N HIS A 151 -17.25 -13.52 -7.43
CA HIS A 151 -17.55 -13.23 -6.02
C HIS A 151 -16.37 -13.42 -5.06
N THR A 152 -15.57 -14.46 -5.24
CA THR A 152 -14.56 -14.85 -4.24
C THR A 152 -13.22 -15.12 -4.88
N LEU A 153 -12.17 -14.47 -4.37
CA LEU A 153 -10.79 -14.78 -4.69
C LEU A 153 -9.99 -14.90 -3.38
N ARG A 154 -9.36 -16.04 -3.15
CA ARG A 154 -8.48 -16.27 -2.00
C ARG A 154 -7.12 -16.68 -2.51
N VAL A 155 -6.08 -15.98 -2.08
CA VAL A 155 -4.70 -16.22 -2.50
C VAL A 155 -3.76 -16.35 -1.32
N ARG A 156 -2.66 -17.06 -1.54
CA ARG A 156 -1.49 -17.07 -0.66
C ARG A 156 -0.32 -16.49 -1.43
N ILE A 157 0.27 -15.40 -0.95
CA ILE A 157 1.46 -14.78 -1.54
C ILE A 157 2.68 -15.16 -0.69
N HIS A 158 3.74 -15.63 -1.33
CA HIS A 158 5.01 -15.96 -0.67
C HIS A 158 5.89 -14.71 -0.59
N ALA A 159 5.93 -14.07 0.58
CA ALA A 159 6.67 -12.83 0.84
C ALA A 159 7.97 -13.13 1.60
N GLY A 160 9.00 -13.58 0.88
CA GLY A 160 10.27 -13.98 1.48
C GLY A 160 10.12 -15.23 2.35
N THR A 161 10.35 -15.12 3.65
CA THR A 161 10.15 -16.22 4.62
C THR A 161 8.73 -16.28 5.18
N GLU A 162 7.90 -15.28 4.88
CA GLU A 162 6.52 -15.19 5.35
C GLU A 162 5.53 -15.51 4.24
N GLN A 163 4.27 -15.74 4.64
CA GLN A 163 3.17 -15.96 3.71
C GLN A 163 2.02 -15.04 4.08
N TRP A 164 1.43 -14.40 3.08
CA TRP A 164 0.23 -13.58 3.26
C TRP A 164 -0.97 -14.32 2.71
N LEU A 165 -1.98 -14.55 3.55
CA LEU A 165 -3.29 -15.05 3.14
C LEU A 165 -4.17 -13.85 2.85
N LEU A 166 -4.65 -13.70 1.63
CA LEU A 166 -5.52 -12.60 1.22
C LEU A 166 -6.83 -13.16 0.70
N ASP A 167 -7.93 -12.70 1.27
CA ASP A 167 -9.28 -13.10 0.89
C ASP A 167 -10.03 -11.84 0.40
N LEU A 168 -10.57 -11.91 -0.82
CA LEU A 168 -11.38 -10.87 -1.45
C LEU A 168 -12.77 -11.43 -1.71
N GLU A 169 -13.79 -10.76 -1.16
CA GLU A 169 -15.19 -11.11 -1.35
C GLU A 169 -15.94 -9.90 -1.92
N LEU A 170 -16.61 -10.09 -3.05
CA LEU A 170 -17.35 -9.06 -3.77
C LEU A 170 -18.85 -9.40 -3.76
N ALA A 171 -19.68 -8.42 -3.43
CA ALA A 171 -21.13 -8.53 -3.47
C ALA A 171 -21.75 -7.26 -4.08
N GLU A 172 -22.68 -7.43 -5.02
CA GLU A 172 -23.42 -6.31 -5.62
C GLU A 172 -24.85 -6.26 -5.09
N ALA A 173 -25.28 -5.07 -4.69
CA ALA A 173 -26.66 -4.77 -4.32
C ALA A 173 -27.02 -3.35 -4.79
N ASP A 174 -28.19 -3.19 -5.40
CA ASP A 174 -28.72 -1.90 -5.84
C ASP A 174 -27.74 -1.06 -6.71
N GLY A 175 -26.97 -1.74 -7.57
CA GLY A 175 -25.98 -1.10 -8.46
C GLY A 175 -24.68 -0.68 -7.75
N VAL A 176 -24.50 -1.06 -6.49
CA VAL A 176 -23.30 -0.80 -5.70
C VAL A 176 -22.59 -2.13 -5.41
N THR A 177 -21.32 -2.21 -5.80
CA THR A 177 -20.49 -3.37 -5.46
C THR A 177 -19.69 -3.08 -4.19
N THR A 178 -19.76 -3.97 -3.22
CA THR A 178 -18.95 -3.95 -2.00
C THR A 178 -17.82 -4.97 -2.12
N LEU A 179 -16.58 -4.51 -1.99
CA LEU A 179 -15.40 -5.35 -1.79
C LEU A 179 -15.11 -5.44 -0.30
N THR A 180 -15.05 -6.66 0.21
CA THR A 180 -14.50 -6.98 1.54
C THR A 180 -13.16 -7.65 1.34
N PHE A 181 -12.10 -6.96 1.75
CA PHE A 181 -10.75 -7.50 1.81
C PHE A 181 -10.48 -7.99 3.22
N SER A 182 -9.87 -9.18 3.34
CA SER A 182 -9.49 -9.77 4.61
C SER A 182 -8.09 -10.39 4.54
N GLN A 183 -7.30 -10.21 5.60
CA GLN A 183 -6.02 -10.88 5.81
C GLN A 183 -6.03 -11.65 7.13
N PRO A 184 -6.32 -12.97 7.11
CA PRO A 184 -6.23 -13.81 8.29
C PRO A 184 -4.78 -14.17 8.65
N GLY A 185 -4.58 -14.61 9.89
CA GLY A 185 -3.30 -15.15 10.36
C GLY A 185 -2.23 -14.08 10.63
N LEU A 186 -2.63 -12.81 10.70
CA LEU A 186 -1.72 -11.69 10.93
C LEU A 186 -1.19 -11.71 12.37
N ASP A 187 0.10 -11.43 12.55
CA ASP A 187 0.65 -11.14 13.88
C ASP A 187 0.02 -9.84 14.42
N PRO A 188 -0.55 -9.81 15.64
CA PRO A 188 -1.06 -8.58 16.25
C PRO A 188 -0.06 -7.41 16.20
N ALA A 189 1.24 -7.68 16.38
CA ALA A 189 2.28 -6.65 16.33
C ALA A 189 2.52 -6.10 14.91
N ALA A 190 2.19 -6.88 13.87
CA ALA A 190 2.31 -6.44 12.48
C ALA A 190 1.15 -5.54 12.04
N ALA A 191 -0.01 -5.57 12.74
CA ALA A 191 -1.21 -4.84 12.35
C ALA A 191 -0.98 -3.33 12.21
N GLU A 192 -0.12 -2.74 13.04
CA GLU A 192 0.21 -1.31 13.01
C GLU A 192 0.89 -0.86 11.70
N ASN A 193 1.54 -1.79 10.99
CA ASN A 193 2.24 -1.54 9.73
C ASN A 193 1.43 -2.06 8.53
N VAL A 194 0.76 -3.21 8.68
CA VAL A 194 0.00 -3.87 7.61
C VAL A 194 -1.33 -3.17 7.33
N GLY A 195 -2.02 -2.69 8.37
CA GLY A 195 -3.28 -1.95 8.25
C GLY A 195 -3.18 -0.74 7.32
N PRO A 196 -2.27 0.23 7.59
CA PRO A 196 -2.08 1.40 6.73
C PRO A 196 -1.66 1.03 5.29
N GLY A 197 -0.90 -0.05 5.12
CA GLY A 197 -0.52 -0.57 3.81
C GLY A 197 -1.71 -0.98 2.96
N TRP A 198 -2.66 -1.73 3.53
CA TRP A 198 -3.86 -2.13 2.80
C TRP A 198 -4.83 -0.98 2.56
N GLU A 199 -4.94 -0.02 3.48
CA GLU A 199 -5.70 1.21 3.24
C GLU A 199 -5.17 1.93 2.00
N TYR A 200 -3.85 2.07 1.88
CA TYR A 200 -3.19 2.69 0.72
C TYR A 200 -3.50 1.96 -0.60
N TYR A 201 -3.35 0.64 -0.64
CA TYR A 201 -3.63 -0.11 -1.86
C TYR A 201 -5.12 -0.11 -2.23
N LEU A 202 -6.01 -0.21 -1.25
CA LEU A 202 -7.45 -0.19 -1.52
C LEU A 202 -7.93 1.19 -1.97
N ASP A 203 -7.34 2.27 -1.49
CA ASP A 203 -7.67 3.62 -1.97
C ASP A 203 -7.08 3.89 -3.37
N ARG A 204 -5.94 3.26 -3.72
CA ARG A 204 -5.46 3.22 -5.11
C ARG A 204 -6.43 2.47 -6.03
N LEU A 205 -7.03 1.39 -5.55
CA LEU A 205 -8.09 0.68 -6.28
C LEU A 205 -9.32 1.59 -6.45
N VAL A 206 -9.74 2.30 -5.40
CA VAL A 206 -10.82 3.30 -5.49
C VAL A 206 -10.49 4.36 -6.54
N ALA A 207 -9.28 4.92 -6.52
CA ALA A 207 -8.86 5.90 -7.53
C ALA A 207 -8.91 5.30 -8.95
N ALA A 208 -8.38 4.09 -9.16
CA ALA A 208 -8.37 3.44 -10.47
C ALA A 208 -9.78 3.19 -11.03
N GLU A 209 -10.74 2.79 -10.18
CA GLU A 209 -12.10 2.43 -10.60
C GLU A 209 -13.07 3.63 -10.66
N THR A 210 -12.71 4.77 -10.05
CA THR A 210 -13.52 6.00 -10.08
C THR A 210 -12.99 7.06 -11.04
N GLY A 211 -11.95 6.74 -11.82
CA GLY A 211 -11.34 7.65 -12.80
C GLY A 211 -10.35 8.66 -12.20
N GLY A 212 -9.91 8.46 -10.95
CA GLY A 212 -8.83 9.20 -10.33
C GLY A 212 -7.45 8.69 -10.73
N GLU A 213 -6.40 9.29 -10.16
CA GLU A 213 -5.01 8.88 -10.39
C GLU A 213 -4.45 8.10 -9.19
N PRO A 214 -4.23 6.78 -9.29
CA PRO A 214 -3.64 5.99 -8.21
C PRO A 214 -2.26 6.48 -7.75
N ALA A 215 -1.50 7.14 -8.64
CA ALA A 215 -0.21 7.73 -8.33
C ALA A 215 -0.29 8.98 -7.43
N ALA A 216 -1.46 9.62 -7.33
CA ALA A 216 -1.68 10.78 -6.46
C ALA A 216 -1.93 10.37 -4.99
N VAL A 217 -2.23 9.10 -4.74
CA VAL A 217 -2.34 8.53 -3.40
C VAL A 217 -0.93 8.41 -2.82
N ASP A 218 -0.66 9.11 -1.72
CA ASP A 218 0.68 9.23 -1.14
C ASP A 218 0.77 8.45 0.18
N PHE A 219 1.58 7.39 0.18
CA PHE A 219 1.70 6.49 1.33
C PHE A 219 2.29 7.18 2.57
N GLU A 220 3.40 7.92 2.40
CA GLU A 220 4.15 8.54 3.52
C GLU A 220 3.39 9.73 4.11
N ARG A 221 2.66 10.47 3.27
CA ARG A 221 1.85 11.61 3.71
C ARG A 221 0.57 11.15 4.43
N ASP A 222 -0.14 10.19 3.85
CA ASP A 222 -1.56 9.98 4.18
C ASP A 222 -1.83 8.75 5.05
N TYR A 223 -0.97 7.72 4.99
CA TYR A 223 -1.26 6.42 5.60
C TYR A 223 -0.25 6.08 6.70
N TYR A 224 1.05 6.18 6.42
CA TYR A 224 2.09 5.85 7.38
C TYR A 224 3.02 7.03 7.66
N PRO A 225 3.15 7.48 8.93
CA PRO A 225 2.69 6.82 10.15
C PRO A 225 1.26 7.21 10.60
N ALA A 226 0.53 8.02 9.83
CA ALA A 226 -0.73 8.66 10.25
C ALA A 226 -1.78 7.69 10.82
N MET A 227 -1.90 6.48 10.27
CA MET A 227 -2.87 5.46 10.69
C MET A 227 -2.29 4.42 11.66
N ARG A 228 -0.98 4.43 11.95
CA ARG A 228 -0.31 3.38 12.75
C ARG A 228 -0.99 3.19 14.11
N ASP A 229 -1.23 4.29 14.82
CA ASP A 229 -1.77 4.26 16.19
C ASP A 229 -3.21 3.71 16.22
N HIS A 230 -3.99 3.86 15.14
CA HIS A 230 -5.34 3.29 15.03
C HIS A 230 -5.31 1.76 15.07
N TYR A 231 -4.44 1.15 14.26
CA TYR A 231 -4.31 -0.30 14.20
C TYR A 231 -3.61 -0.87 15.43
N GLN A 232 -2.60 -0.17 15.95
CA GLN A 232 -1.93 -0.56 17.19
C GLN A 232 -2.93 -0.67 18.35
N ARG A 233 -3.80 0.34 18.54
CA ARG A 233 -4.83 0.31 19.59
C ARG A 233 -5.79 -0.87 19.44
N GLN A 234 -6.25 -1.17 18.22
CA GLN A 234 -7.13 -2.32 17.99
C GLN A 234 -6.43 -3.63 18.32
N ALA A 235 -5.18 -3.81 17.87
CA ALA A 235 -4.41 -5.03 18.13
C ALA A 235 -4.10 -5.22 19.62
N SER A 236 -3.69 -4.16 20.33
CA SER A 236 -3.42 -4.22 21.78
C SER A 236 -4.67 -4.54 22.60
N ALA A 237 -5.87 -4.20 22.12
CA ALA A 237 -7.12 -4.56 22.79
C ALA A 237 -7.49 -6.05 22.66
N LEU A 238 -6.81 -6.80 21.79
CA LEU A 238 -7.02 -8.25 21.59
C LEU A 238 -6.19 -9.11 22.54
N SER A 239 -5.10 -8.56 23.09
CA SER A 239 -4.34 -9.24 24.14
C SER A 239 -5.19 -9.31 25.41
N PRO A 240 -5.30 -10.47 26.08
CA PRO A 240 -5.95 -10.53 27.38
C PRO A 240 -5.22 -9.56 28.31
N GLN A 241 -5.97 -8.64 28.94
CA GLN A 241 -5.44 -7.88 30.07
C GLN A 241 -5.02 -8.89 31.13
N ALA A 242 -3.71 -9.02 31.34
CA ALA A 242 -3.13 -9.84 32.39
C ALA A 242 -3.47 -9.26 33.77
#